data_AF-A0A7K0Y3M1-F1
#
_entry.id   AF-A0A7K0Y3M1-F1
#
_cell.length_a   1.000
_cell.length_b   1.000
_cell.length_c   1.000
_cell.angle_alpha   90.00
_cell.angle_beta   90.00
_cell.angle_gamma   90.00
#
_symmetry.space_group_name_H-M   'P 1'
#
loop_
_entity.id
_entity.type
_entity.pdbx_description
1 polymer ?
#
loop_
_entity_poly.entity_id
_entity_poly.type
_entity_poly.pdbx_seq_one_letter_code
_entity_poly.pdbx_strand_id
1 'polypeptide(L)'
;AAAVQLAVGSGADHVVIMGHSFGGAVAIRVAVGLAEMVSGVVTFATQSAGCEVAGGLQGRPLLMFHGDKDSILPMDASEVVRAIAGSGDLHIMPGDDHLLAKSHDVMFETTMKWLDEVLIGATP
;
A
#
# COMPACT_ATOMS: atom_id res chain seq x y z
N ALA A 1 6.19 -0.35 12.50
CA ALA A 1 6.41 0.70 13.53
C ALA A 1 7.90 0.94 13.77
N ALA A 2 8.64 -0.02 14.36
CA ALA A 2 10.07 0.16 14.65
C ALA A 2 10.93 0.54 13.42
N ALA A 3 10.69 -0.08 12.27
CA ALA A 3 11.40 0.27 11.03
C ALA A 3 11.14 1.72 10.58
N VAL A 4 9.91 2.22 10.70
CA VAL A 4 9.56 3.63 10.39
C VAL A 4 10.27 4.56 11.37
N GLN A 5 10.21 4.25 12.67
CA GLN A 5 10.86 5.06 13.70
C GLN A 5 12.39 5.07 13.55
N LEU A 6 12.99 3.95 13.15
CA LEU A 6 14.42 3.87 12.85
C LEU A 6 14.79 4.72 11.62
N ALA A 7 13.99 4.65 10.54
CA ALA A 7 14.22 5.45 9.34
C ALA A 7 14.16 6.96 9.66
N VAL A 8 13.10 7.40 10.34
CA VAL A 8 12.95 8.79 10.79
C VAL A 8 14.08 9.18 11.74
N GLY A 9 14.40 8.33 12.72
CA GLY A 9 15.51 8.54 13.65
C GLY A 9 16.89 8.58 12.99
N SER A 10 17.01 8.06 11.76
CA SER A 10 18.22 8.10 10.94
C SER A 10 18.24 9.28 9.95
N GLY A 11 17.23 10.17 10.01
CA GLY A 11 17.16 11.39 9.20
C GLY A 11 16.27 11.31 7.96
N ALA A 12 15.40 10.30 7.83
CA ALA A 12 14.41 10.29 6.75
C ALA A 12 13.27 11.28 7.04
N ASP A 13 13.06 12.24 6.14
CA ASP A 13 11.95 13.22 6.24
C ASP A 13 10.61 12.63 5.79
N HIS A 14 10.65 11.64 4.90
CA HIS A 14 9.48 10.98 4.32
C HIS A 14 9.67 9.47 4.30
N VAL A 15 8.64 8.72 4.73
CA VAL A 15 8.67 7.25 4.75
C VAL A 15 7.43 6.71 4.04
N VAL A 16 7.64 5.84 3.07
CA VAL A 16 6.59 4.97 2.51
C VAL A 16 6.74 3.59 3.12
N ILE A 17 5.63 2.98 3.52
CA ILE A 17 5.60 1.60 3.99
C ILE A 17 4.86 0.73 2.99
N MET A 18 5.41 -0.47 2.76
CA MET A 18 4.84 -1.41 1.81
C MET A 18 4.58 -2.75 2.49
N GLY A 19 3.57 -3.48 2.01
CA GLY A 19 3.24 -4.78 2.56
C GLY A 19 2.48 -5.69 1.61
N HIS A 20 2.85 -6.96 1.59
CA HIS A 20 2.18 -8.02 0.83
C HIS A 20 1.27 -8.87 1.73
N SER A 21 0.08 -9.21 1.26
CA SER A 21 -0.86 -10.09 1.98
C SER A 21 -1.16 -9.57 3.40
N PHE A 22 -0.89 -10.37 4.43
CA PHE A 22 -0.93 -9.94 5.84
C PHE A 22 -0.08 -8.70 6.12
N GLY A 23 1.07 -8.59 5.48
CA GLY A 23 1.95 -7.42 5.57
C GLY A 23 1.27 -6.14 5.12
N GLY A 24 0.31 -6.19 4.17
CA GLY A 24 -0.48 -5.04 3.75
C GLY A 24 -1.34 -4.48 4.89
N ALA A 25 -2.00 -5.36 5.66
CA ALA A 25 -2.75 -4.97 6.85
C ALA A 25 -1.84 -4.36 7.93
N VAL A 26 -0.65 -4.94 8.13
CA VAL A 26 0.36 -4.37 9.04
C VAL A 26 0.81 -2.98 8.57
N ALA A 27 1.08 -2.80 7.28
CA ALA A 27 1.50 -1.52 6.70
C ALA A 27 0.44 -0.44 6.93
N ILE A 28 -0.84 -0.74 6.68
CA ILE A 28 -1.96 0.17 6.93
C ILE A 28 -2.03 0.56 8.40
N ARG A 29 -2.02 -0.41 9.32
CA ARG A 29 -2.10 -0.13 10.76
C ARG A 29 -0.94 0.74 11.24
N VAL A 30 0.26 0.50 10.73
CA VAL A 30 1.44 1.32 11.04
C VAL A 30 1.28 2.74 10.48
N ALA A 31 0.80 2.89 9.25
CA ALA A 31 0.58 4.19 8.64
C ALA A 31 -0.49 5.02 9.36
N VAL A 32 -1.53 4.37 9.89
CA VAL A 32 -2.54 5.02 10.73
C VAL A 32 -1.96 5.42 12.10
N GLY A 33 -1.22 4.51 12.75
CA GLY A 33 -0.66 4.77 14.08
C GLY A 33 0.52 5.74 14.11
N LEU A 34 1.23 5.91 12.99
CA LEU A 34 2.38 6.81 12.84
C LEU A 34 2.12 7.83 11.72
N ALA A 35 0.94 8.45 11.75
CA ALA A 35 0.44 9.32 10.68
C ALA A 35 1.38 10.48 10.32
N GLU A 36 2.09 11.04 11.29
CA GLU A 36 3.06 12.14 11.08
C GLU A 36 4.36 11.69 10.42
N MET A 37 4.66 10.38 10.42
CA MET A 37 5.93 9.83 9.91
C MET A 37 5.80 9.17 8.54
N VAL A 38 4.58 8.76 8.16
CA VAL A 38 4.35 7.99 6.95
C VAL A 38 3.71 8.87 5.89
N SER A 39 4.37 8.98 4.73
CA SER A 39 3.92 9.77 3.59
C SER A 39 2.98 8.98 2.67
N GLY A 40 3.04 7.65 2.67
CA GLY A 40 2.18 6.81 1.83
C GLY A 40 2.30 5.32 2.13
N VAL A 41 1.36 4.55 1.56
CA VAL A 41 1.30 3.09 1.71
C VAL A 41 1.18 2.41 0.35
N VAL A 42 1.94 1.32 0.16
CA VAL A 42 1.75 0.41 -0.99
C VAL A 42 1.32 -0.96 -0.48
N THR A 43 0.31 -1.55 -1.11
CA THR A 43 -0.16 -2.89 -0.78
C THR A 43 -0.14 -3.83 -1.97
N PHE A 44 0.26 -5.09 -1.73
CA PHE A 44 0.31 -6.14 -2.74
C PHE A 44 -0.56 -7.32 -2.27
N ALA A 45 -1.63 -7.65 -2.99
CA ALA A 45 -2.57 -8.72 -2.64
C ALA A 45 -3.02 -8.67 -1.17
N THR A 46 -3.36 -7.47 -0.65
CA THR A 46 -3.62 -7.31 0.79
C THR A 46 -4.89 -8.03 1.24
N GLN A 47 -4.84 -8.55 2.46
CA GLN A 47 -6.04 -9.00 3.15
C GLN A 47 -6.86 -7.81 3.67
N SER A 48 -8.16 -8.03 3.88
CA SER A 48 -9.07 -7.08 4.53
C SER A 48 -9.08 -7.20 6.05
N ALA A 49 -8.85 -8.40 6.59
CA ALA A 49 -8.77 -8.61 8.03
C ALA A 49 -7.63 -7.79 8.66
N GLY A 50 -7.93 -7.02 9.69
CA GLY A 50 -6.96 -6.14 10.36
C GLY A 50 -6.84 -4.74 9.74
N CYS A 51 -7.53 -4.47 8.62
CA CYS A 51 -7.58 -3.18 7.94
C CYS A 51 -8.78 -2.32 8.34
N GLU A 52 -9.51 -2.65 9.40
CA GLU A 52 -10.70 -1.91 9.87
C GLU A 52 -10.35 -0.45 10.22
N VAL A 53 -9.08 -0.19 10.52
CA VAL A 53 -8.54 1.14 10.81
C VAL A 53 -8.19 1.96 9.57
N ALA A 54 -8.36 1.43 8.35
CA ALA A 54 -7.87 2.07 7.12
C ALA A 54 -8.48 3.47 6.88
N GLY A 55 -9.67 3.77 7.40
CA GLY A 55 -10.24 5.13 7.36
C GLY A 55 -9.39 6.18 8.09
N GLY A 56 -8.54 5.75 9.02
CA GLY A 56 -7.53 6.58 9.68
C GLY A 56 -6.37 6.99 8.77
N LEU A 57 -6.31 6.50 7.52
CA LEU A 57 -5.38 7.03 6.52
C LEU A 57 -5.75 8.47 6.10
N GLN A 58 -7.02 8.86 6.25
CA GLN A 58 -7.51 10.25 6.06
C GLN A 58 -7.02 10.90 4.74
N GLY A 59 -7.11 10.16 3.62
CA GLY A 59 -6.71 10.65 2.29
C GLY A 59 -5.22 10.54 1.98
N ARG A 60 -4.40 9.98 2.89
CA ARG A 60 -3.00 9.69 2.62
C ARG A 60 -2.86 8.78 1.38
N PRO A 61 -1.85 9.02 0.51
CA PRO A 61 -1.62 8.19 -0.67
C PRO A 61 -1.58 6.69 -0.35
N LEU A 62 -2.41 5.94 -1.07
CA LEU A 62 -2.52 4.48 -0.99
C LEU A 62 -2.49 3.91 -2.40
N LEU A 63 -1.44 3.17 -2.73
CA LEU A 63 -1.30 2.39 -3.96
C LEU A 63 -1.56 0.91 -3.66
N MET A 64 -2.28 0.22 -4.53
CA MET A 64 -2.73 -1.14 -4.29
C MET A 64 -2.65 -1.99 -5.56
N PHE A 65 -2.17 -3.21 -5.42
CA PHE A 65 -2.16 -4.21 -6.50
C PHE A 65 -2.86 -5.48 -6.03
N HIS A 66 -3.65 -6.12 -6.90
CA HIS A 66 -4.27 -7.41 -6.59
C HIS A 66 -4.46 -8.25 -7.86
N GLY A 67 -4.18 -9.56 -7.80
CA GLY A 67 -4.31 -10.48 -8.93
C GLY A 67 -5.75 -10.96 -9.10
N ASP A 68 -6.27 -10.98 -10.32
CA ASP A 68 -7.64 -11.46 -10.58
C ASP A 68 -7.78 -13.00 -10.55
N LYS A 69 -6.65 -13.73 -10.43
CA LYS A 69 -6.57 -15.18 -10.20
C LYS A 69 -5.99 -15.52 -8.83
N ASP A 70 -5.99 -14.57 -7.90
CA ASP A 70 -5.63 -14.87 -6.52
C ASP A 70 -6.64 -15.89 -5.93
N SER A 71 -6.12 -17.07 -5.55
CA SER A 71 -6.89 -18.18 -5.00
C SER A 71 -6.81 -18.26 -3.48
N ILE A 72 -6.00 -17.39 -2.86
CA ILE A 72 -5.81 -17.29 -1.42
C ILE A 72 -6.71 -16.18 -0.87
N LEU A 73 -6.68 -15.01 -1.50
CA LEU A 73 -7.51 -13.86 -1.16
C LEU A 73 -8.24 -13.39 -2.41
N PRO A 74 -9.58 -13.23 -2.39
CA PRO A 74 -10.26 -12.61 -3.51
C PRO A 74 -9.87 -11.13 -3.62
N MET A 75 -9.85 -10.59 -4.84
CA MET A 75 -9.57 -9.16 -5.09
C MET A 75 -10.49 -8.20 -4.32
N ASP A 76 -11.71 -8.64 -4.01
CA ASP A 76 -12.67 -7.94 -3.14
C ASP A 76 -12.05 -7.54 -1.79
N ALA A 77 -11.06 -8.29 -1.30
CA ALA A 77 -10.33 -7.91 -0.09
C ALA A 77 -9.66 -6.53 -0.24
N SER A 78 -8.98 -6.27 -1.36
CA SER A 78 -8.42 -4.94 -1.65
C SER A 78 -9.51 -3.90 -1.87
N GLU A 79 -10.63 -4.25 -2.51
CA GLU A 79 -11.74 -3.31 -2.71
C GLU A 79 -12.37 -2.87 -1.39
N VAL A 80 -12.58 -3.80 -0.45
CA VAL A 80 -13.06 -3.51 0.90
C VAL A 80 -12.10 -2.58 1.63
N VAL A 81 -10.80 -2.84 1.57
CA VAL A 81 -9.78 -1.97 2.19
C VAL A 81 -9.84 -0.56 1.59
N ARG A 82 -9.91 -0.44 0.26
CA ARG A 82 -10.06 0.84 -0.44
C ARG A 82 -11.33 1.58 -0.01
N ALA A 83 -12.45 0.86 0.13
CA ALA A 83 -13.70 1.44 0.57
C ALA A 83 -13.63 1.97 2.01
N ILE A 84 -13.00 1.23 2.93
CA ILE A 84 -12.78 1.68 4.32
C ILE A 84 -11.84 2.89 4.36
N ALA A 85 -10.78 2.89 3.55
CA ALA A 85 -9.84 4.00 3.45
C ALA A 85 -10.46 5.28 2.88
N GLY A 86 -11.54 5.15 2.09
CA GLY A 86 -12.21 6.26 1.40
C GLY A 86 -11.51 6.71 0.13
N SER A 87 -10.26 6.28 -0.10
CA SER A 87 -9.48 6.48 -1.33
C SER A 87 -8.45 5.36 -1.50
N GLY A 88 -7.90 5.24 -2.71
CA GLY A 88 -6.83 4.30 -3.01
C GLY A 88 -6.75 4.01 -4.51
N ASP A 89 -5.54 4.03 -5.05
CA ASP A 89 -5.26 3.70 -6.44
C ASP A 89 -5.09 2.17 -6.56
N LEU A 90 -6.18 1.48 -6.89
CA LEU A 90 -6.23 0.02 -6.96
C LEU A 90 -6.12 -0.47 -8.40
N HIS A 91 -5.02 -1.18 -8.65
CA HIS A 91 -4.73 -1.83 -9.92
C HIS A 91 -4.98 -3.33 -9.82
N ILE A 92 -5.88 -3.83 -10.66
CA ILE A 92 -6.11 -5.28 -10.79
C ILE A 92 -5.17 -5.84 -11.85
N MET A 93 -4.37 -6.84 -11.47
CA MET A 93 -3.36 -7.51 -12.29
C MET A 93 -3.99 -8.70 -13.04
N PRO A 94 -4.27 -8.58 -14.35
CA PRO A 94 -5.01 -9.60 -15.08
C PRO A 94 -4.20 -10.89 -15.25
N GLY A 95 -4.79 -12.03 -14.92
CA GLY A 95 -4.17 -13.34 -15.02
C GLY A 95 -3.14 -13.65 -13.94
N ASP A 96 -2.90 -12.74 -13.00
CA ASP A 96 -1.93 -12.91 -11.92
C ASP A 96 -2.56 -13.47 -10.65
N ASP A 97 -1.75 -14.13 -9.85
CA ASP A 97 -2.16 -14.79 -8.61
C ASP A 97 -1.74 -13.99 -7.37
N HIS A 98 -1.81 -14.62 -6.20
CA HIS A 98 -1.45 -14.02 -4.92
C HIS A 98 -0.02 -13.48 -4.89
N LEU A 99 0.91 -14.09 -5.62
CA LEU A 99 2.33 -13.70 -5.61
C LEU A 99 2.63 -12.54 -6.55
N LEU A 100 1.71 -12.21 -7.47
CA LEU A 100 1.81 -11.10 -8.42
C LEU A 100 3.08 -11.14 -9.30
N ALA A 101 3.62 -12.34 -9.54
CA ALA A 101 4.91 -12.49 -10.20
C ALA A 101 4.84 -12.15 -11.70
N LYS A 102 3.68 -12.31 -12.35
CA LYS A 102 3.53 -12.06 -13.79
C LYS A 102 3.47 -10.57 -14.12
N SER A 103 3.06 -9.75 -13.16
CA SER A 103 2.91 -8.30 -13.31
C SER A 103 4.04 -7.51 -12.65
N HIS A 104 5.17 -8.15 -12.32
CA HIS A 104 6.33 -7.51 -11.69
C HIS A 104 6.72 -6.18 -12.36
N ASP A 105 6.94 -6.17 -13.67
CA ASP A 105 7.45 -4.99 -14.37
C ASP A 105 6.45 -3.83 -14.31
N VAL A 106 5.17 -4.10 -14.54
CA VAL A 106 4.09 -3.11 -14.46
C VAL A 106 3.94 -2.56 -13.04
N MET A 107 3.99 -3.43 -12.03
CA MET A 107 3.93 -3.00 -10.63
C MET A 107 5.14 -2.16 -10.25
N PHE A 108 6.34 -2.55 -10.70
CA PHE A 108 7.56 -1.81 -10.43
C PHE A 108 7.52 -0.42 -11.05
N GLU A 109 7.21 -0.32 -12.34
CA GLU A 109 7.09 0.98 -13.04
C GLU A 109 6.04 1.88 -12.39
N THR A 110 4.86 1.34 -12.11
CA THR A 110 3.77 2.08 -11.45
C THR A 110 4.19 2.54 -10.06
N THR A 111 4.82 1.67 -9.27
CA THR A 111 5.28 2.01 -7.92
C THR A 111 6.35 3.08 -7.94
N MET A 112 7.34 2.98 -8.84
CA MET A 112 8.42 3.99 -8.94
C MET A 112 7.87 5.37 -9.30
N LYS A 113 6.98 5.44 -10.31
CA LYS A 113 6.31 6.69 -10.66
C LYS A 113 5.51 7.28 -9.49
N TRP A 114 4.74 6.43 -8.80
CA TRP A 114 3.96 6.85 -7.64
C TRP A 114 4.84 7.31 -6.48
N LEU A 115 6.00 6.68 -6.26
CA LEU A 115 6.97 7.10 -5.24
C LEU A 115 7.54 8.49 -5.54
N ASP A 116 7.85 8.80 -6.80
CA ASP A 116 8.31 10.13 -7.18
C ASP A 116 7.26 11.19 -6.81
N GLU A 117 6.00 10.94 -7.12
CA GLU A 117 4.89 11.85 -6.78
C GLU A 117 4.73 12.04 -5.26
N VAL A 118 4.86 10.97 -4.47
CA VAL A 118 4.65 10.99 -3.02
C VAL A 118 5.86 11.53 -2.23
N LEU A 119 7.08 11.23 -2.65
CA LEU A 119 8.31 11.56 -1.91
C LEU A 119 8.97 12.84 -2.38
N ILE A 120 8.88 13.16 -3.67
CA ILE A 120 9.52 14.33 -4.28
C ILE A 120 8.50 15.45 -4.51
N GLY A 121 7.21 15.10 -4.57
CA GLY A 121 6.13 15.97 -4.99
C GLY A 121 5.92 15.89 -6.51
N ALA A 122 4.72 16.20 -6.99
CA ALA A 122 4.45 16.28 -8.42
C ALA A 122 5.47 17.20 -9.09
N THR A 123 6.22 16.68 -10.07
CA THR A 123 7.04 17.54 -10.92
C THR A 123 6.11 18.56 -11.60
N PRO A 124 6.39 19.87 -11.52
CA PRO A 124 5.51 20.89 -12.08
C PRO A 124 5.29 20.74 -13.59
#